data_AF-A0A6V7KNL4-F1
#
_entry.id   AF-A0A6V7KNL4-F1
#
_cell.length_a   1.000
_cell.length_b   1.000
_cell.length_c   1.000
_cell.angle_alpha   90.00
_cell.angle_beta   90.00
_cell.angle_gamma   90.00
#
_symmetry.space_group_name_H-M   'P 1'
#
loop_
_entity.id
_entity.type
_entity.pdbx_description
1 polymer ?
#
loop_
_entity_poly.entity_id
_entity_poly.type
_entity_poly.pdbx_seq_one_letter_code
_entity_poly.pdbx_strand_id
1 'polypeptide(L)'
;SLTTVSQGESKEQLNLLRKHLLALTKTEPQLQSIKERVLDTVTHETTVVEVLQLWQRVFRETFQQYHRLSVRLVHSEDVSAALRLWQEYLSHVQEFLSNQVPGDYNGLSEHRNLCEVHKNLLTDQQHLILSIRAEKGRDLSVAEQFNALTNLHNETLSKIMDRHASVRCRLSAWDEYREAQSRLLTWLKETEREKSRLQLRFIHLRRLDRIIANIEGIIEKLPTGESQVDRLAEQQEALLSGCDEALAVSIRMEHAANVTRINNLRASLETWRDFVLRIRALSAKHADQTAKIVKTFEDVSQIVSTAFHATPSSLQQAKEQLESLSQLRSRLNLASTDLEALGITNDQLRECLSPTDMKSLNQHVSLLWQQHGDLEHQLALLAYRLGERVGLRGKWEKRLSRFLIWLTDAEIRVHSCDSGLEEPEDALKRLEGELHAEMAIKQRELDWLQEIGEELIDVTEGEEQ
;
A
#
# COMPACT_ATOMS: atom_id res chain seq x y z
N SER A 1 40.82 -0.89 86.64
CA SER A 1 39.92 -1.99 86.24
C SER A 1 39.48 -1.75 84.81
N LEU A 2 40.17 -2.41 83.87
CA LEU A 2 39.88 -2.36 82.44
C LEU A 2 38.69 -3.27 82.16
N THR A 3 37.59 -2.68 81.72
CA THR A 3 36.39 -3.37 81.27
C THR A 3 36.72 -4.14 79.99
N THR A 4 36.73 -5.46 80.11
CA THR A 4 36.69 -6.42 79.01
C THR A 4 35.42 -6.19 78.19
N VAL A 5 35.52 -5.41 77.11
CA VAL A 5 34.48 -5.37 76.08
C VAL A 5 34.40 -6.76 75.45
N SER A 6 33.21 -7.33 75.44
CA SER A 6 32.99 -8.74 75.16
C SER A 6 33.35 -9.07 73.70
N GLN A 7 34.23 -10.05 73.49
CA GLN A 7 34.59 -10.56 72.16
C GLN A 7 33.37 -11.10 71.38
N GLY A 8 32.25 -11.40 72.07
CA GLY A 8 30.99 -11.82 71.47
C GLY A 8 30.28 -10.71 70.70
N GLU A 9 30.24 -9.49 71.25
CA GLU A 9 29.53 -8.35 70.65
C GLU A 9 30.13 -7.93 69.30
N SER A 10 31.46 -7.95 69.16
CA SER A 10 32.13 -7.58 67.90
C SER A 10 31.84 -8.58 66.77
N LYS A 11 31.66 -9.86 67.09
CA LYS A 11 31.38 -10.92 66.11
C LYS A 11 29.93 -10.86 65.65
N GLU A 12 29.00 -10.60 66.56
CA GLU A 12 27.59 -10.40 66.26
C GLU A 12 27.36 -9.14 65.43
N GLN A 13 28.05 -8.03 65.75
CA GLN A 13 27.99 -6.79 64.97
C GLN A 13 28.51 -6.96 63.54
N LEU A 14 29.59 -7.74 63.33
CA LEU A 14 30.10 -8.06 62.00
C LEU A 14 29.12 -8.90 61.18
N ASN A 15 28.47 -9.89 61.81
CA ASN A 15 27.45 -10.70 61.15
C ASN A 15 26.18 -9.90 60.80
N LEU A 16 25.79 -8.95 61.66
CA LEU A 16 24.69 -8.03 61.41
C LEU A 16 25.00 -7.07 60.25
N LEU A 17 26.18 -6.45 60.24
CA LEU A 17 26.64 -5.57 59.15
C LEU A 17 26.73 -6.32 57.82
N ARG A 18 27.19 -7.58 57.85
CA ARG A 18 27.24 -8.47 56.69
C ARG A 18 25.84 -8.82 56.16
N LYS A 19 24.90 -9.18 57.04
CA LYS A 19 23.50 -9.43 56.65
C LYS A 19 22.83 -8.17 56.11
N HIS A 20 23.12 -7.00 56.70
CA HIS A 20 22.66 -5.71 56.20
C HIS A 20 23.25 -5.40 54.83
N LEU A 21 24.55 -5.60 54.60
CA LEU A 21 25.18 -5.43 53.28
C LEU A 21 24.54 -6.33 52.21
N LEU A 22 24.23 -7.58 52.54
CA LEU A 22 23.57 -8.54 51.63
C LEU A 22 22.08 -8.24 51.41
N ALA A 23 21.37 -7.77 52.44
CA ALA A 23 19.99 -7.32 52.33
C ALA A 23 19.91 -6.04 51.50
N LEU A 24 20.89 -5.16 51.68
CA LEU A 24 20.98 -3.90 50.95
C LEU A 24 21.15 -4.19 49.43
N THR A 25 22.00 -5.14 49.07
CA THR A 25 22.17 -5.55 47.65
C THR A 25 20.94 -6.21 47.01
N LYS A 26 19.93 -6.63 47.79
CA LYS A 26 18.72 -7.31 47.28
C LYS A 26 17.52 -6.38 47.05
N THR A 27 17.61 -5.11 47.45
CA THR A 27 16.48 -4.16 47.36
C THR A 27 16.54 -3.24 46.13
N GLU A 28 17.55 -3.36 45.28
CA GLU A 28 17.65 -2.62 44.00
C GLU A 28 16.56 -3.00 42.95
N PRO A 29 16.09 -4.26 42.80
CA PRO A 29 14.99 -4.61 41.89
C PRO A 29 13.67 -3.93 42.27
N GLN A 30 13.45 -3.75 43.58
CA GLN A 30 12.25 -3.09 44.11
C GLN A 30 12.24 -1.60 43.72
N LEU A 31 13.40 -0.97 43.56
CA LEU A 31 13.54 0.40 43.09
C LEU A 31 13.43 0.53 41.57
N GLN A 32 13.83 -0.48 40.79
CA GLN A 32 13.55 -0.51 39.35
C GLN A 32 12.05 -0.71 39.06
N SER A 33 11.38 -1.55 39.85
CA SER A 33 9.90 -1.66 39.83
C SER A 33 9.20 -0.35 40.22
N ILE A 34 9.75 0.39 41.18
CA ILE A 34 9.26 1.73 41.55
C ILE A 34 9.59 2.74 40.44
N LYS A 35 10.75 2.69 39.79
CA LYS A 35 11.10 3.55 38.63
C LYS A 35 10.15 3.34 37.45
N GLU A 36 9.78 2.10 37.15
CA GLU A 36 8.79 1.78 36.11
C GLU A 36 7.37 2.24 36.49
N ARG A 37 7.00 2.20 37.78
CA ARG A 37 5.70 2.70 38.29
C ARG A 37 5.63 4.23 38.48
N VAL A 38 6.76 4.90 38.71
CA VAL A 38 6.84 6.35 38.92
C VAL A 38 6.76 7.13 37.60
N LEU A 39 6.95 6.47 36.45
CA LEU A 39 6.64 7.03 35.13
C LEU A 39 5.15 7.39 34.96
N ASP A 40 4.25 6.82 35.77
CA ASP A 40 2.81 7.08 35.71
C ASP A 40 2.29 8.09 36.76
N THR A 41 3.12 8.53 37.72
CA THR A 41 2.67 9.46 38.78
C THR A 41 3.72 10.51 39.12
N VAL A 42 3.60 11.66 38.45
CA VAL A 42 4.30 12.88 38.84
C VAL A 42 3.66 13.42 40.12
N THR A 43 4.41 13.37 41.23
CA THR A 43 4.58 14.43 42.25
C THR A 43 5.29 13.86 43.50
N HIS A 44 6.62 13.87 43.51
CA HIS A 44 7.49 14.27 44.63
C HIS A 44 8.97 14.02 44.31
N GLU A 45 9.79 15.02 44.63
CA GLU A 45 11.19 15.19 44.27
C GLU A 45 12.12 14.26 45.07
N THR A 46 12.29 13.03 44.59
CA THR A 46 13.54 12.27 44.78
C THR A 46 13.82 11.52 43.48
N THR A 47 14.78 12.01 42.69
CA THR A 47 15.11 11.35 41.42
C THR A 47 15.78 10.00 41.69
N VAL A 48 15.51 8.99 40.86
CA VAL A 48 16.09 7.64 41.02
C VAL A 48 17.63 7.67 41.05
N VAL A 49 18.23 8.66 40.40
CA VAL A 49 19.67 8.92 40.46
C VAL A 49 20.13 9.33 41.86
N GLU A 50 19.38 10.19 42.56
CA GLU A 50 19.68 10.59 43.94
C GLU A 50 19.53 9.42 44.91
N VAL A 51 18.52 8.55 44.71
CA VAL A 51 18.34 7.33 45.51
C VAL A 51 19.50 6.36 45.30
N LEU A 52 19.91 6.12 44.04
CA LEU A 52 21.07 5.28 43.70
C LEU A 52 22.39 5.86 44.26
N GLN A 53 22.55 7.18 44.26
CA GLN A 53 23.70 7.85 44.87
C GLN A 53 23.70 7.75 46.39
N LEU A 54 22.55 7.90 47.04
CA LEU A 54 22.39 7.69 48.49
C LEU A 54 22.74 6.26 48.86
N TRP A 55 22.28 5.31 48.05
CA TRP A 55 22.55 3.90 48.18
C TRP A 55 24.02 3.54 47.98
N GLN A 56 24.64 4.07 46.94
CA GLN A 56 26.08 3.92 46.70
C GLN A 56 26.90 4.51 47.86
N ARG A 57 26.42 5.61 48.45
CA ARG A 57 27.01 6.20 49.66
C ARG A 57 26.87 5.28 50.87
N VAL A 58 25.66 4.80 51.17
CA VAL A 58 25.41 3.85 52.26
C VAL A 58 26.22 2.57 52.08
N PHE A 59 26.32 2.04 50.86
CA PHE A 59 27.13 0.87 50.53
C PHE A 59 28.63 1.15 50.76
N ARG A 60 29.15 2.30 50.30
CA ARG A 60 30.55 2.70 50.54
C ARG A 60 30.84 2.90 52.03
N GLU A 61 29.93 3.52 52.77
CA GLU A 61 30.08 3.76 54.21
C GLU A 61 30.06 2.44 55.00
N THR A 62 29.10 1.56 54.72
CA THR A 62 29.02 0.24 55.35
C THR A 62 30.22 -0.65 54.99
N PHE A 63 30.71 -0.56 53.76
CA PHE A 63 31.94 -1.20 53.32
C PHE A 63 33.19 -0.67 54.05
N GLN A 64 33.32 0.66 54.19
CA GLN A 64 34.40 1.27 54.95
C GLN A 64 34.35 0.88 56.43
N GLN A 65 33.16 0.73 57.01
CA GLN A 65 33.02 0.22 58.38
C GLN A 65 33.43 -1.26 58.49
N TYR A 66 33.05 -2.10 57.51
CA TYR A 66 33.54 -3.47 57.43
C TYR A 66 35.07 -3.51 57.35
N HIS A 67 35.68 -2.74 56.44
CA HIS A 67 37.13 -2.64 56.30
C HIS A 67 37.81 -2.15 57.59
N ARG A 68 37.26 -1.12 58.26
CA ARG A 68 37.78 -0.63 59.54
C ARG A 68 37.73 -1.70 60.64
N LEU A 69 36.62 -2.42 60.73
CA LEU A 69 36.46 -3.52 61.70
C LEU A 69 37.39 -4.69 61.38
N SER A 70 37.56 -5.05 60.11
CA SER A 70 38.50 -6.09 59.67
C SER A 70 39.95 -5.71 59.98
N VAL A 71 40.35 -4.45 59.74
CA VAL A 71 41.68 -3.94 60.14
C VAL A 71 41.85 -4.01 61.65
N ARG A 72 40.85 -3.58 62.43
CA ARG A 72 40.90 -3.65 63.90
C ARG A 72 41.01 -5.09 64.41
N LEU A 73 40.34 -6.04 63.76
CA LEU A 73 40.39 -7.47 64.09
C LEU A 73 41.79 -8.06 63.87
N VAL A 74 42.46 -7.63 62.80
CA VAL A 74 43.84 -7.99 62.47
C VAL A 74 44.83 -7.44 63.52
N HIS A 75 44.60 -6.21 63.97
CA HIS A 75 45.42 -5.55 65.00
C HIS A 75 45.15 -6.13 66.39
N SER A 76 43.95 -6.66 66.69
CA SER A 76 43.58 -7.26 67.98
C SER A 76 44.02 -8.71 68.18
N GLU A 77 45.10 -9.14 67.51
CA GLU A 77 45.74 -10.47 67.64
C GLU A 77 44.93 -11.73 67.29
N ASP A 78 43.64 -11.64 66.95
CA ASP A 78 42.83 -12.79 66.53
C ASP A 78 42.93 -13.09 65.03
N VAL A 79 44.12 -13.51 64.60
CA VAL A 79 44.40 -13.95 63.21
C VAL A 79 43.47 -15.10 62.80
N SER A 80 43.09 -15.95 63.76
CA SER A 80 42.22 -17.10 63.53
C SER A 80 40.78 -16.70 63.14
N ALA A 81 40.25 -15.63 63.75
CA ALA A 81 38.93 -15.11 63.40
C ALA A 81 38.96 -14.35 62.07
N ALA A 82 40.03 -13.62 61.78
CA ALA A 82 40.20 -12.95 60.49
C ALA A 82 40.27 -13.94 59.31
N LEU A 83 41.03 -15.05 59.45
CA LEU A 83 41.10 -16.11 58.44
C LEU A 83 39.75 -16.83 58.25
N ARG A 84 39.00 -17.08 59.33
CA ARG A 84 37.65 -17.66 59.26
C ARG A 84 36.66 -16.76 58.51
N LEU A 85 36.66 -15.47 58.81
CA LEU A 85 35.80 -14.50 58.12
C LEU A 85 36.14 -14.40 56.62
N TRP A 86 37.42 -14.46 56.28
CA TRP A 86 37.86 -14.48 54.90
C TRP A 86 37.39 -15.76 54.18
N GLN A 87 37.57 -16.92 54.80
CA GLN A 87 37.08 -18.20 54.28
C GLN A 87 35.56 -18.18 54.06
N GLU A 88 34.78 -17.73 55.04
CA GLU A 88 33.33 -17.63 54.93
C GLU A 88 32.87 -16.67 53.81
N TYR A 89 33.62 -15.59 53.57
CA TYR A 89 33.32 -14.69 52.47
C TYR A 89 33.62 -15.33 51.12
N LEU A 90 34.77 -16.00 50.98
CA LEU A 90 35.12 -16.75 49.77
C LEU A 90 34.07 -17.83 49.46
N SER A 91 33.61 -18.58 50.47
CA SER A 91 32.52 -19.56 50.29
C SER A 91 31.22 -18.92 49.78
N HIS A 92 30.86 -17.75 50.29
CA HIS A 92 29.68 -17.01 49.81
C HIS A 92 29.83 -16.55 48.35
N VAL A 93 31.01 -16.05 47.95
CA VAL A 93 31.24 -15.67 46.55
C VAL A 93 31.23 -16.89 45.64
N GLN A 94 31.75 -18.04 46.09
CA GLN A 94 31.68 -19.29 45.34
C GLN A 94 30.24 -19.80 45.18
N GLU A 95 29.41 -19.68 46.22
CA GLU A 95 27.96 -19.96 46.12
C GLU A 95 27.30 -19.05 45.08
N PHE A 96 27.57 -17.74 45.11
CA PHE A 96 27.09 -16.81 44.08
C PHE A 96 27.55 -17.19 42.67
N LEU A 97 28.82 -17.57 42.49
CA LEU A 97 29.37 -17.99 41.20
C LEU A 97 28.78 -19.32 40.71
N SER A 98 28.29 -20.17 41.62
CA SER A 98 27.62 -21.43 41.30
C SER A 98 26.18 -21.24 40.80
N ASN A 99 25.55 -20.10 41.12
CA ASN A 99 24.21 -19.79 40.63
C ASN A 99 24.20 -19.54 39.13
N GLN A 100 23.07 -19.80 38.46
CA GLN A 100 22.90 -19.51 37.04
C GLN A 100 22.92 -18.00 36.76
N VAL A 101 23.39 -17.61 35.57
CA VAL A 101 23.34 -16.20 35.14
C VAL A 101 21.92 -15.93 34.67
N PRO A 102 21.26 -14.83 35.11
CA PRO A 102 19.97 -14.44 34.56
C PRO A 102 20.00 -14.29 33.03
N GLY A 103 18.86 -14.55 32.40
CA GLY A 103 18.71 -14.47 30.95
C GLY A 103 18.23 -13.12 30.44
N ASP A 104 17.40 -12.47 31.24
CA ASP A 104 16.75 -11.20 30.97
C ASP A 104 17.69 -10.01 31.22
N TYR A 105 17.40 -8.88 30.58
CA TYR A 105 18.25 -7.70 30.68
C TYR A 105 18.34 -7.14 32.12
N ASN A 106 17.22 -7.09 32.83
CA ASN A 106 17.17 -6.51 34.18
C ASN A 106 17.97 -7.38 35.14
N GLY A 107 17.74 -8.69 35.12
CA GLY A 107 18.53 -9.66 35.89
C GLY A 107 20.02 -9.62 35.55
N LEU A 108 20.40 -9.49 34.27
CA LEU A 108 21.81 -9.34 33.87
C LEU A 108 22.44 -8.04 34.41
N SER A 109 21.69 -6.93 34.42
CA SER A 109 22.17 -5.66 34.95
C SER A 109 22.42 -5.74 36.46
N GLU A 110 21.50 -6.38 37.20
CA GLU A 110 21.68 -6.64 38.64
C GLU A 110 22.86 -7.57 38.88
N HIS A 111 22.97 -8.65 38.12
CA HIS A 111 24.08 -9.62 38.23
C HIS A 111 25.43 -8.98 37.94
N ARG A 112 25.50 -8.01 37.01
CA ARG A 112 26.70 -7.21 36.74
C ARG A 112 27.10 -6.39 37.96
N ASN A 113 26.15 -5.66 38.56
CA ASN A 113 26.40 -4.82 39.73
C ASN A 113 26.91 -5.67 40.91
N LEU A 114 26.32 -6.85 41.13
CA LEU A 114 26.78 -7.80 42.15
C LEU A 114 28.21 -8.30 41.86
N CYS A 115 28.53 -8.63 40.60
CA CYS A 115 29.87 -9.03 40.21
C CYS A 115 30.91 -7.91 40.44
N GLU A 116 30.55 -6.66 40.14
CA GLU A 116 31.41 -5.48 40.35
C GLU A 116 31.69 -5.28 41.84
N VAL A 117 30.66 -5.38 42.69
CA VAL A 117 30.79 -5.33 44.14
C VAL A 117 31.73 -6.42 44.67
N HIS A 118 31.53 -7.68 44.24
CA HIS A 118 32.38 -8.79 44.66
C HIS A 118 33.83 -8.63 44.21
N LYS A 119 34.04 -8.16 42.97
CA LYS A 119 35.38 -7.87 42.44
C LYS A 119 36.09 -6.79 43.27
N ASN A 120 35.41 -5.69 43.58
CA ASN A 120 35.98 -4.59 44.36
C ASN A 120 36.32 -5.05 45.78
N LEU A 121 35.40 -5.77 46.44
CA LEU A 121 35.62 -6.29 47.79
C LEU A 121 36.75 -7.32 47.86
N LEU A 122 36.88 -8.20 46.87
CA LEU A 122 38.01 -9.14 46.80
C LEU A 122 39.34 -8.41 46.57
N THR A 123 39.37 -7.42 45.66
CA THR A 123 40.58 -6.63 45.40
C THR A 123 41.04 -5.88 46.66
N ASP A 124 40.11 -5.26 47.39
CA ASP A 124 40.40 -4.55 48.63
C ASP A 124 40.83 -5.51 49.77
N GLN A 125 40.22 -6.69 49.85
CA GLN A 125 40.65 -7.75 50.77
C GLN A 125 42.08 -8.19 50.48
N GLN A 126 42.48 -8.30 49.20
CA GLN A 126 43.84 -8.69 48.82
C GLN A 126 44.90 -7.76 49.43
N HIS A 127 44.64 -6.45 49.46
CA HIS A 127 45.52 -5.46 50.10
C HIS A 127 45.63 -5.69 51.62
N LEU A 128 44.52 -5.99 52.28
CA LEU A 128 44.49 -6.33 53.71
C LEU A 128 45.24 -7.63 54.01
N ILE A 129 45.05 -8.66 53.19
CA ILE A 129 45.70 -9.97 53.31
C ILE A 129 47.23 -9.82 53.22
N LEU A 130 47.72 -9.01 52.28
CA LEU A 130 49.15 -8.72 52.13
C LEU A 130 49.74 -8.01 53.37
N SER A 131 48.99 -7.12 54.02
CA SER A 131 49.43 -6.48 55.28
C SER A 131 49.50 -7.46 56.47
N ILE A 132 48.55 -8.39 56.59
CA ILE A 132 48.53 -9.42 57.66
C ILE A 132 49.77 -10.34 57.57
N ARG A 133 50.15 -10.73 56.36
CA ARG A 133 51.32 -11.60 56.11
C ARG A 133 52.63 -10.94 56.54
N ALA A 134 52.77 -9.63 56.34
CA ALA A 134 53.98 -8.88 56.66
C ALA A 134 54.23 -8.77 58.17
N GLU A 135 53.18 -8.74 59.00
CA GLU A 135 53.28 -8.50 60.45
C GLU A 135 53.44 -9.79 61.29
N LYS A 136 52.88 -10.94 60.86
CA LYS A 136 52.68 -12.12 61.75
C LYS A 136 53.13 -13.49 61.22
N GLY A 137 54.00 -13.54 60.20
CA GLY A 137 54.44 -14.78 59.54
C GLY A 137 55.38 -15.73 60.33
N ARG A 138 55.13 -15.99 61.63
CA ARG A 138 56.02 -16.82 62.48
C ARG A 138 55.52 -18.26 62.76
N ASP A 139 54.24 -18.56 62.52
CA ASP A 139 53.64 -19.89 62.75
C ASP A 139 53.41 -20.67 61.43
N LEU A 140 53.98 -21.88 61.32
CA LEU A 140 53.91 -22.76 60.13
C LEU A 140 52.47 -23.13 59.72
N SER A 141 51.61 -23.50 60.68
CA SER A 141 50.22 -23.90 60.40
C SER A 141 49.35 -22.73 59.90
N VAL A 142 49.59 -21.52 60.43
CA VAL A 142 48.91 -20.29 59.99
C VAL A 142 49.38 -19.89 58.60
N ALA A 143 50.66 -20.09 58.28
CA ALA A 143 51.22 -19.83 56.95
C ALA A 143 50.64 -20.77 55.87
N GLU A 144 50.43 -22.05 56.18
CA GLU A 144 49.79 -23.01 55.26
C GLU A 144 48.32 -22.66 54.98
N GLN A 145 47.54 -22.36 56.02
CA GLN A 145 46.15 -21.92 55.88
C GLN A 145 46.04 -20.62 55.08
N PHE A 146 46.97 -19.69 55.31
CA PHE A 146 47.04 -18.43 54.58
C PHE A 146 47.34 -18.65 53.09
N ASN A 147 48.28 -19.54 52.76
CA ASN A 147 48.59 -19.88 51.36
C ASN A 147 47.40 -20.54 50.65
N ALA A 148 46.70 -21.46 51.33
CA ALA A 148 45.51 -22.10 50.80
C ALA A 148 44.38 -21.08 50.52
N LEU A 149 44.11 -20.18 51.46
CA LEU A 149 43.11 -19.12 51.29
C LEU A 149 43.51 -18.09 50.23
N THR A 150 44.81 -17.78 50.09
CA THR A 150 45.31 -16.89 49.03
C THR A 150 45.09 -17.50 47.65
N ASN A 151 45.34 -18.80 47.49
CA ASN A 151 45.08 -19.51 46.23
C ASN A 151 43.58 -19.53 45.90
N LEU A 152 42.75 -19.87 46.90
CA LEU A 152 41.28 -19.86 46.76
C LEU A 152 40.75 -18.46 46.39
N HIS A 153 41.33 -17.42 46.99
CA HIS A 153 40.99 -16.04 46.70
C HIS A 153 41.35 -15.64 45.27
N ASN A 154 42.57 -15.93 44.82
CA ASN A 154 43.00 -15.64 43.46
C ASN A 154 42.13 -16.39 42.43
N GLU A 155 41.79 -17.65 42.69
CA GLU A 155 40.88 -18.42 41.86
C GLU A 155 39.47 -17.81 41.82
N THR A 156 38.94 -17.42 42.99
CA THR A 156 37.61 -16.79 43.10
C THR A 156 37.58 -15.43 42.42
N LEU A 157 38.66 -14.65 42.54
CA LEU A 157 38.84 -13.36 41.86
C LEU A 157 38.91 -13.52 40.34
N SER A 158 39.63 -14.53 39.83
CA SER A 158 39.64 -14.84 38.40
C SER A 158 38.24 -15.19 37.91
N LYS A 159 37.53 -16.08 38.61
CA LYS A 159 36.17 -16.51 38.25
C LYS A 159 35.16 -15.36 38.27
N ILE A 160 35.23 -14.44 39.24
CA ILE A 160 34.34 -13.27 39.27
C ILE A 160 34.66 -12.29 38.13
N MET A 161 35.94 -12.14 37.76
CA MET A 161 36.32 -11.30 36.61
C MET A 161 35.81 -11.89 35.29
N ASP A 162 35.94 -13.20 35.10
CA ASP A 162 35.43 -13.91 33.91
C ASP A 162 33.90 -13.82 33.82
N ARG A 163 33.21 -14.07 34.95
CA ARG A 163 31.75 -13.92 35.07
C ARG A 163 31.31 -12.49 34.74
N HIS A 164 31.98 -11.49 35.30
CA HIS A 164 31.68 -10.08 35.06
C HIS A 164 31.87 -9.71 33.58
N ALA A 165 32.96 -10.18 32.95
CA ALA A 165 33.22 -9.96 31.53
C ALA A 165 32.13 -10.60 30.66
N SER A 166 31.74 -11.85 30.94
CA SER A 166 30.67 -12.56 30.24
C SER A 166 29.32 -11.83 30.34
N VAL A 167 28.93 -11.40 31.56
CA VAL A 167 27.69 -10.65 31.79
C VAL A 167 27.70 -9.32 31.03
N ARG A 168 28.84 -8.60 31.02
CA ARG A 168 28.98 -7.35 30.26
C ARG A 168 28.84 -7.59 28.75
N CYS A 169 29.41 -8.66 28.20
CA CYS A 169 29.26 -9.01 26.79
C CYS A 169 27.78 -9.31 26.46
N ARG A 170 27.08 -10.07 27.31
CA ARG A 170 25.64 -10.34 27.13
C ARG A 170 24.79 -9.07 27.19
N LEU A 171 25.08 -8.15 28.12
CA LEU A 171 24.40 -6.85 28.18
C LEU A 171 24.62 -6.02 26.92
N SER A 172 25.84 -5.99 26.39
CA SER A 172 26.14 -5.32 25.11
C SER A 172 25.30 -5.88 23.96
N ALA A 173 25.19 -7.21 23.87
CA ALA A 173 24.36 -7.85 22.84
C ALA A 173 22.86 -7.50 22.99
N TRP A 174 22.36 -7.40 24.22
CA TRP A 174 20.99 -6.94 24.50
C TRP A 174 20.76 -5.48 24.11
N ASP A 175 21.74 -4.61 24.35
CA ASP A 175 21.67 -3.20 23.97
C ASP A 175 21.66 -3.05 22.45
N GLU A 176 22.55 -3.75 21.75
CA GLU A 176 22.59 -3.80 20.28
C GLU A 176 21.27 -4.31 19.69
N TYR A 177 20.69 -5.37 20.27
CA TYR A 177 19.40 -5.90 19.86
C TYR A 177 18.26 -4.89 20.05
N ARG A 178 18.18 -4.24 21.21
CA ARG A 178 17.11 -3.25 21.48
C ARG A 178 17.25 -2.00 20.62
N GLU A 179 18.46 -1.55 20.34
CA GLU A 179 18.69 -0.49 19.38
C GLU A 179 18.24 -0.88 17.97
N ALA A 180 18.61 -2.08 17.51
CA ALA A 180 18.18 -2.60 16.21
C ALA A 180 16.66 -2.76 16.13
N GLN A 181 16.01 -3.25 17.19
CA GLN A 181 14.56 -3.39 17.28
C GLN A 181 13.88 -2.01 17.24
N SER A 182 14.39 -1.02 17.97
CA SER A 182 13.86 0.35 17.96
C SER A 182 13.99 1.02 16.57
N ARG A 183 15.12 0.80 15.88
CA ARG A 183 15.31 1.25 14.49
C ARG A 183 14.29 0.62 13.54
N LEU A 184 14.07 -0.69 13.64
CA LEU A 184 13.07 -1.39 12.83
C LEU A 184 11.65 -0.87 13.09
N LEU A 185 11.26 -0.71 14.36
CA LEU A 185 9.93 -0.21 14.71
C LEU A 185 9.70 1.22 14.22
N THR A 186 10.74 2.06 14.26
CA THR A 186 10.70 3.41 13.69
C THR A 186 10.52 3.37 12.17
N TRP A 187 11.31 2.54 11.48
CA TRP A 187 11.20 2.35 10.03
C TRP A 187 9.82 1.81 9.62
N LEU A 188 9.27 0.84 10.35
CA LEU A 188 7.93 0.29 10.12
C LEU A 188 6.87 1.39 10.25
N LYS A 189 6.93 2.18 11.32
CA LYS A 189 5.99 3.28 11.56
C LYS A 189 6.05 4.34 10.47
N GLU A 190 7.23 4.69 10.00
CA GLU A 190 7.41 5.64 8.89
C GLU A 190 6.87 5.10 7.57
N THR A 191 7.17 3.85 7.25
CA THR A 191 6.74 3.18 6.01
C THR A 191 5.21 2.99 5.98
N GLU A 192 4.60 2.58 7.10
CA GLU A 192 3.15 2.50 7.26
C GLU A 192 2.48 3.88 7.12
N ARG A 193 3.14 4.93 7.64
CA ARG A 193 2.69 6.32 7.47
C ARG A 193 2.78 6.79 6.03
N GLU A 194 3.84 6.44 5.30
CA GLU A 194 3.95 6.72 3.86
C GLU A 194 2.84 6.02 3.07
N LYS A 195 2.61 4.73 3.33
CA LYS A 195 1.53 3.94 2.70
C LYS A 195 0.14 4.57 2.96
N SER A 196 -0.17 4.95 4.20
CA SER A 196 -1.47 5.56 4.53
C SER A 196 -1.72 6.90 3.84
N ARG A 197 -0.67 7.65 3.48
CA ARG A 197 -0.77 8.92 2.74
C ARG A 197 -1.15 8.74 1.26
N LEU A 198 -1.08 7.53 0.71
CA LEU A 198 -1.41 7.27 -0.70
C LEU A 198 -2.89 7.53 -1.02
N GLN A 199 -3.80 7.49 -0.03
CA GLN A 199 -5.23 7.84 -0.15
C GLN A 199 -5.93 7.24 -1.39
N LEU A 200 -5.85 5.92 -1.54
CA LEU A 200 -6.23 5.20 -2.77
C LEU A 200 -7.74 4.95 -2.95
N ARG A 201 -8.61 5.65 -2.20
CA ARG A 201 -10.09 5.46 -2.30
C ARG A 201 -10.69 6.06 -3.58
N PHE A 202 -10.20 7.22 -4.01
CA PHE A 202 -10.66 7.89 -5.22
C PHE A 202 -9.44 8.36 -6.00
N ILE A 203 -9.11 7.65 -7.07
CA ILE A 203 -7.91 7.93 -7.85
C ILE A 203 -8.25 8.94 -8.94
N HIS A 204 -7.44 9.98 -9.02
CA HIS A 204 -7.52 10.95 -10.11
C HIS A 204 -6.59 10.54 -11.25
N LEU A 205 -7.09 10.57 -12.49
CA LEU A 205 -6.31 10.17 -13.68
C LEU A 205 -4.99 10.95 -13.79
N ARG A 206 -5.03 12.26 -13.55
CA ARG A 206 -3.85 13.15 -13.60
C ARG A 206 -2.77 12.80 -12.56
N ARG A 207 -3.12 12.04 -11.52
CA ARG A 207 -2.21 11.67 -10.42
C ARG A 207 -1.70 10.24 -10.54
N LEU A 208 -2.13 9.46 -11.53
CA LEU A 208 -1.79 8.05 -11.68
C LEU A 208 -0.27 7.82 -11.64
N ASP A 209 0.49 8.50 -12.50
CA ASP A 209 1.94 8.31 -12.58
C ASP A 209 2.64 8.67 -11.27
N ARG A 210 2.17 9.72 -10.58
CA ARG A 210 2.70 10.09 -9.25
C ARG A 210 2.39 9.03 -8.19
N ILE A 211 1.19 8.45 -8.22
CA ILE A 211 0.80 7.39 -7.29
C ILE A 211 1.65 6.14 -7.54
N ILE A 212 1.84 5.76 -8.80
CA ILE A 212 2.70 4.62 -9.20
C ILE A 212 4.12 4.84 -8.68
N ALA A 213 4.73 5.99 -8.98
CA ALA A 213 6.09 6.31 -8.54
C ALA A 213 6.22 6.29 -7.00
N ASN A 214 5.22 6.78 -6.28
CA ASN A 214 5.23 6.71 -4.81
C ASN A 214 5.14 5.27 -4.29
N ILE A 215 4.28 4.43 -4.89
CA ILE A 215 4.17 3.02 -4.49
C ILE A 215 5.48 2.29 -4.77
N GLU A 216 6.07 2.47 -5.96
CA GLU A 216 7.34 1.87 -6.36
C GLU A 216 8.47 2.35 -5.44
N GLY A 217 8.53 3.64 -5.10
CA GLY A 217 9.52 4.16 -4.15
C GLY A 217 9.38 3.61 -2.72
N ILE A 218 8.18 3.21 -2.29
CA ILE A 218 8.00 2.50 -1.01
C ILE A 218 8.45 1.04 -1.15
N ILE A 219 8.11 0.37 -2.25
CA ILE A 219 8.53 -1.01 -2.54
C ILE A 219 10.06 -1.12 -2.56
N GLU A 220 10.76 -0.17 -3.18
CA GLU A 220 12.23 -0.11 -3.22
C GLU A 220 12.87 -0.01 -1.84
N LYS A 221 12.17 0.54 -0.83
CA LYS A 221 12.66 0.61 0.55
C LYS A 221 12.42 -0.68 1.32
N LEU A 222 11.48 -1.54 0.92
CA LEU A 222 11.11 -2.76 1.66
C LEU A 222 12.29 -3.72 1.92
N PRO A 223 13.22 -3.97 0.98
CA PRO A 223 14.40 -4.80 1.23
C PRO A 223 15.25 -4.33 2.42
N THR A 224 15.23 -3.03 2.72
CA THR A 224 15.92 -2.49 3.91
C THR A 224 15.29 -3.02 5.19
N GLY A 225 13.96 -3.00 5.30
CA GLY A 225 13.24 -3.53 6.46
C GLY A 225 13.39 -5.04 6.61
N GLU A 226 13.39 -5.78 5.51
CA GLU A 226 13.64 -7.23 5.52
C GLU A 226 15.03 -7.55 6.05
N SER A 227 16.05 -6.86 5.54
CA SER A 227 17.42 -7.04 6.02
C SER A 227 17.57 -6.69 7.52
N GLN A 228 16.78 -5.73 8.04
CA GLN A 228 16.78 -5.40 9.46
C GLN A 228 16.14 -6.51 10.30
N VAL A 229 15.06 -7.11 9.82
CA VAL A 229 14.41 -8.25 10.47
C VAL A 229 15.31 -9.48 10.45
N ASP A 230 15.96 -9.79 9.33
CA ASP A 230 16.88 -10.93 9.22
C ASP A 230 18.07 -10.78 10.18
N ARG A 231 18.67 -9.59 10.26
CA ARG A 231 19.73 -9.30 11.23
C ARG A 231 19.26 -9.43 12.68
N LEU A 232 18.02 -9.04 12.98
CA LEU A 232 17.44 -9.23 14.31
C LEU A 232 17.27 -10.72 14.63
N ALA A 233 16.92 -11.56 13.65
CA ALA A 233 16.84 -13.01 13.84
C ALA A 233 18.20 -13.62 14.22
N GLU A 234 19.28 -13.20 13.53
CA GLU A 234 20.65 -13.61 13.84
C GLU A 234 21.06 -13.21 15.27
N GLN A 235 20.73 -11.98 15.69
CA GLN A 235 20.98 -11.49 17.05
C GLN A 235 20.16 -12.26 18.10
N GLN A 236 18.91 -12.61 17.79
CA GLN A 236 18.04 -13.37 18.69
C GLN A 236 18.57 -14.77 18.96
N GLU A 237 19.04 -15.48 17.94
CA GLU A 237 19.54 -16.85 18.12
C GLU A 237 20.71 -16.89 19.12
N ALA A 238 21.62 -15.91 19.05
CA ALA A 238 22.71 -15.78 20.01
C ALA A 238 22.22 -15.41 21.43
N LEU A 239 21.29 -14.47 21.54
CA LEU A 239 20.79 -13.96 22.83
C LEU A 239 19.93 -14.97 23.60
N LEU A 240 19.09 -15.73 22.89
CA LEU A 240 18.10 -16.62 23.49
C LEU A 240 18.71 -17.90 24.08
N SER A 241 19.93 -18.26 23.69
CA SER A 241 20.65 -19.44 24.18
C SER A 241 20.78 -19.54 25.72
N GLY A 242 20.68 -18.41 26.43
CA GLY A 242 20.74 -18.35 27.89
C GLY A 242 19.53 -17.66 28.52
N CYS A 243 18.39 -17.61 27.84
CA CYS A 243 17.14 -17.03 28.32
C CYS A 243 16.17 -18.10 28.83
N ASP A 244 15.22 -17.69 29.67
CA ASP A 244 14.06 -18.53 30.00
C ASP A 244 13.18 -18.73 28.75
N GLU A 245 12.56 -19.89 28.62
CA GLU A 245 11.75 -20.26 27.46
C GLU A 245 10.57 -19.31 27.30
N ALA A 246 9.96 -18.84 28.40
CA ALA A 246 8.87 -17.87 28.34
C ALA A 246 9.30 -16.54 27.69
N LEU A 247 10.48 -16.03 28.05
CA LEU A 247 11.06 -14.82 27.45
C LEU A 247 11.43 -15.06 25.98
N ALA A 248 12.02 -16.22 25.68
CA ALA A 248 12.39 -16.60 24.32
C ALA A 248 11.18 -16.68 23.38
N VAL A 249 10.08 -17.26 23.85
CA VAL A 249 8.81 -17.32 23.10
C VAL A 249 8.27 -15.92 22.86
N SER A 250 8.25 -15.05 23.89
CA SER A 250 7.78 -13.67 23.74
C SER A 250 8.55 -12.92 22.63
N ILE A 251 9.87 -13.03 22.62
CA ILE A 251 10.75 -12.36 21.65
C ILE A 251 10.55 -12.92 20.23
N ARG A 252 10.41 -14.24 20.10
CA ARG A 252 10.10 -14.90 18.82
C ARG A 252 8.73 -14.47 18.29
N MET A 253 7.73 -14.30 19.17
CA MET A 253 6.41 -13.79 18.79
C MET A 253 6.48 -12.34 18.28
N GLU A 254 7.22 -11.46 18.95
CA GLU A 254 7.43 -10.08 18.47
C GLU A 254 8.12 -10.05 17.11
N HIS A 255 9.14 -10.89 16.91
CA HIS A 255 9.82 -11.03 15.63
C HIS A 255 8.86 -11.49 14.53
N ALA A 256 8.10 -12.55 14.77
CA ALA A 256 7.12 -13.07 13.82
C ALA A 256 6.03 -12.03 13.48
N ALA A 257 5.62 -11.22 14.45
CA ALA A 257 4.70 -10.10 14.22
C ALA A 257 5.32 -9.04 13.30
N ASN A 258 6.60 -8.69 13.48
CA ASN A 258 7.29 -7.75 12.61
C ASN A 258 7.46 -8.29 11.18
N VAL A 259 7.87 -9.56 11.02
CA VAL A 259 7.94 -10.25 9.72
C VAL A 259 6.58 -10.17 9.01
N THR A 260 5.51 -10.50 9.73
CA THR A 260 4.14 -10.47 9.20
C THR A 260 3.73 -9.06 8.77
N ARG A 261 4.08 -8.02 9.54
CA ARG A 261 3.81 -6.62 9.16
C ARG A 261 4.53 -6.24 7.86
N ILE A 262 5.79 -6.62 7.68
CA ILE A 262 6.54 -6.34 6.44
C ILE A 262 5.92 -7.08 5.25
N ASN A 263 5.61 -8.37 5.41
CA ASN A 263 4.98 -9.16 4.35
C ASN A 263 3.62 -8.59 3.94
N ASN A 264 2.80 -8.17 4.92
CA ASN A 264 1.53 -7.51 4.66
C ASN A 264 1.71 -6.16 3.97
N LEU A 265 2.74 -5.38 4.34
CA LEU A 265 3.09 -4.15 3.63
C LEU A 265 3.43 -4.43 2.17
N ARG A 266 4.33 -5.39 1.90
CA ARG A 266 4.67 -5.82 0.54
C ARG A 266 3.44 -6.23 -0.27
N ALA A 267 2.72 -7.24 0.19
CA ALA A 267 1.59 -7.81 -0.54
C ALA A 267 0.53 -6.73 -0.85
N SER A 268 0.26 -5.86 0.12
CA SER A 268 -0.67 -4.76 -0.09
C SER A 268 -0.18 -3.73 -1.11
N LEU A 269 1.11 -3.37 -1.09
CA LEU A 269 1.70 -2.38 -2.01
C LEU A 269 1.76 -2.95 -3.42
N GLU A 270 2.11 -4.22 -3.59
CA GLU A 270 2.07 -4.93 -4.88
C GLU A 270 0.64 -5.00 -5.43
N THR A 271 -0.33 -5.38 -4.60
CA THR A 271 -1.75 -5.38 -5.00
C THR A 271 -2.21 -3.99 -5.45
N TRP A 272 -1.83 -2.95 -4.72
CA TRP A 272 -2.14 -1.56 -5.09
C TRP A 272 -1.41 -1.12 -6.36
N ARG A 273 -0.16 -1.53 -6.54
CA ARG A 273 0.62 -1.25 -7.76
C ARG A 273 -0.08 -1.84 -8.98
N ASP A 274 -0.41 -3.13 -8.93
CA ASP A 274 -1.06 -3.83 -10.03
C ASP A 274 -2.43 -3.24 -10.35
N PHE A 275 -3.19 -2.88 -9.31
CA PHE A 275 -4.46 -2.18 -9.46
C PHE A 275 -4.30 -0.84 -10.18
N VAL A 276 -3.34 0.00 -9.76
CA VAL A 276 -3.12 1.32 -10.37
C VAL A 276 -2.57 1.19 -11.79
N LEU A 277 -1.68 0.23 -12.06
CA LEU A 277 -1.18 -0.07 -13.40
C LEU A 277 -2.31 -0.53 -14.34
N ARG A 278 -3.25 -1.35 -13.84
CA ARG A 278 -4.45 -1.73 -14.60
C ARG A 278 -5.29 -0.52 -14.97
N ILE A 279 -5.50 0.42 -14.05
CA ILE A 279 -6.23 1.67 -14.34
C ILE A 279 -5.51 2.48 -15.42
N ARG A 280 -4.17 2.60 -15.34
CA ARG A 280 -3.37 3.30 -16.35
C ARG A 280 -3.54 2.65 -17.73
N ALA A 281 -3.49 1.33 -17.80
CA ALA A 281 -3.69 0.60 -19.05
C ALA A 281 -5.11 0.79 -19.63
N LEU A 282 -6.14 0.74 -18.77
CA LEU A 282 -7.53 1.00 -19.17
C LEU A 282 -7.72 2.45 -19.66
N SER A 283 -7.10 3.42 -18.99
CA SER A 283 -7.15 4.83 -19.41
C SER A 283 -6.46 5.05 -20.76
N ALA A 284 -5.33 4.38 -21.02
CA ALA A 284 -4.66 4.44 -22.31
C ALA A 284 -5.53 3.80 -23.41
N LYS A 285 -6.08 2.62 -23.15
CA LYS A 285 -7.01 1.95 -24.06
C LYS A 285 -8.23 2.82 -24.37
N HIS A 286 -8.83 3.46 -23.38
CA HIS A 286 -9.94 4.39 -23.58
C HIS A 286 -9.52 5.55 -24.49
N ALA A 287 -8.36 6.16 -24.27
CA ALA A 287 -7.86 7.24 -25.11
C ALA A 287 -7.65 6.80 -26.57
N ASP A 288 -7.07 5.62 -26.79
CA ASP A 288 -6.84 5.05 -28.13
C ASP A 288 -8.17 4.75 -28.84
N GLN A 289 -9.14 4.15 -28.15
CA GLN A 289 -10.48 3.89 -28.67
C GLN A 289 -11.19 5.19 -29.05
N THR A 290 -11.17 6.19 -28.17
CA THR A 290 -11.69 7.52 -28.44
C THR A 290 -11.07 8.14 -29.69
N ALA A 291 -9.73 8.11 -29.81
CA ALA A 291 -9.04 8.68 -30.97
C ALA A 291 -9.43 8.00 -32.28
N LYS A 292 -9.58 6.66 -32.29
CA LYS A 292 -10.04 5.89 -33.45
C LYS A 292 -11.46 6.29 -33.87
N ILE A 293 -12.38 6.42 -32.90
CA ILE A 293 -13.79 6.78 -33.15
C ILE A 293 -13.87 8.21 -33.68
N VAL A 294 -13.22 9.17 -33.02
CA VAL A 294 -13.19 10.58 -33.44
C VAL A 294 -12.67 10.71 -34.87
N LYS A 295 -11.55 10.06 -35.20
CA LYS A 295 -11.01 10.05 -36.57
C LYS A 295 -12.02 9.50 -37.58
N THR A 296 -12.75 8.44 -37.23
CA THR A 296 -13.78 7.86 -38.09
C THR A 296 -14.93 8.83 -38.31
N PHE A 297 -15.35 9.56 -37.27
CA PHE A 297 -16.40 10.57 -37.37
C PHE A 297 -15.96 11.79 -38.18
N GLU A 298 -14.72 12.25 -38.02
CA GLU A 298 -14.15 13.33 -38.82
C GLU A 298 -14.12 12.95 -40.31
N ASP A 299 -13.62 11.77 -40.65
CA ASP A 299 -13.59 11.26 -42.03
C ASP A 299 -15.01 11.17 -42.63
N VAL A 300 -15.97 10.60 -41.90
CA VAL A 300 -17.36 10.46 -42.36
C VAL A 300 -18.02 11.84 -42.50
N SER A 301 -17.85 12.72 -41.52
CA SER A 301 -18.42 14.06 -41.53
C SER A 301 -17.91 14.88 -42.71
N GLN A 302 -16.62 14.81 -43.02
CA GLN A 302 -16.03 15.49 -44.17
C GLN A 302 -16.66 15.01 -45.49
N ILE A 303 -16.78 13.70 -45.68
CA ILE A 303 -17.37 13.15 -46.91
C ILE A 303 -18.86 13.49 -47.01
N VAL A 304 -19.61 13.36 -45.91
CA VAL A 304 -21.04 13.74 -45.84
C VAL A 304 -21.23 15.21 -46.17
N SER A 305 -20.40 16.10 -45.64
CA SER A 305 -20.45 17.54 -45.94
C SER A 305 -20.20 17.81 -47.41
N THR A 306 -19.19 17.17 -48.02
CA THR A 306 -18.94 17.32 -49.47
C THR A 306 -20.10 16.82 -50.32
N ALA A 307 -20.71 15.69 -49.97
CA ALA A 307 -21.86 15.13 -50.67
C ALA A 307 -23.13 15.98 -50.50
N PHE A 308 -23.30 16.65 -49.35
CA PHE A 308 -24.41 17.59 -49.13
C PHE A 308 -24.35 18.82 -50.03
N HIS A 309 -23.14 19.30 -50.33
CA HIS A 309 -22.92 20.50 -51.13
C HIS A 309 -22.78 20.21 -52.63
N ALA A 310 -22.36 19.00 -53.00
CA ALA A 310 -22.26 18.60 -54.39
C ALA A 310 -23.63 18.12 -54.92
N THR A 311 -24.32 18.93 -55.71
CA THR A 311 -25.49 18.48 -56.46
C THR A 311 -25.01 17.57 -57.59
N PRO A 312 -25.43 16.28 -57.64
CA PRO A 312 -25.01 15.40 -58.73
C PRO A 312 -25.53 15.93 -60.06
N SER A 313 -24.64 16.06 -61.04
CA SER A 313 -24.98 16.60 -62.36
C SER A 313 -25.53 15.55 -63.31
N SER A 314 -25.35 14.26 -63.00
CA SER A 314 -25.92 13.15 -63.77
C SER A 314 -26.51 12.05 -62.88
N LEU A 315 -27.39 11.22 -63.47
CA LEU A 315 -28.00 10.08 -62.78
C LEU A 315 -26.97 9.01 -62.41
N GLN A 316 -25.91 8.86 -63.20
CA GLN A 316 -24.80 7.96 -62.89
C GLN A 316 -24.02 8.44 -61.66
N GLN A 317 -23.69 9.73 -61.58
CA GLN A 317 -23.03 10.31 -60.40
C GLN A 317 -23.91 10.18 -59.14
N ALA A 318 -25.23 10.36 -59.26
CA ALA A 318 -26.15 10.17 -58.14
C ALA A 318 -26.16 8.71 -57.62
N LYS A 319 -26.04 7.72 -58.51
CA LYS A 319 -25.90 6.30 -58.14
C LYS A 319 -24.56 6.01 -57.47
N GLU A 320 -23.47 6.51 -58.02
CA GLU A 320 -22.12 6.37 -57.44
C GLU A 320 -22.04 7.02 -56.04
N GLN A 321 -22.64 8.20 -55.86
CA GLN A 321 -22.78 8.83 -54.56
C GLN A 321 -23.62 7.98 -53.59
N LEU A 322 -24.73 7.39 -54.04
CA LEU A 322 -25.56 6.51 -53.21
C LEU A 322 -24.79 5.27 -52.74
N GLU A 323 -23.98 4.67 -53.62
CA GLU A 323 -23.09 3.56 -53.26
C GLU A 323 -22.04 4.01 -52.24
N SER A 324 -21.43 5.19 -52.41
CA SER A 324 -20.48 5.74 -51.44
C SER A 324 -21.12 5.96 -50.06
N LEU A 325 -22.37 6.44 -50.00
CA LEU A 325 -23.12 6.60 -48.74
C LEU A 325 -23.41 5.26 -48.08
N SER A 326 -23.66 4.21 -48.86
CA SER A 326 -23.84 2.85 -48.34
C SER A 326 -22.57 2.32 -47.66
N GLN A 327 -21.39 2.64 -48.23
CA GLN A 327 -20.09 2.32 -47.64
C GLN A 327 -19.82 3.15 -46.37
N LEU A 328 -20.20 4.43 -46.34
CA LEU A 328 -20.10 5.24 -45.13
C LEU A 328 -21.01 4.72 -44.01
N ARG A 329 -22.22 4.29 -44.37
CA ARG A 329 -23.15 3.69 -43.41
C ARG A 329 -22.59 2.40 -42.82
N SER A 330 -21.94 1.54 -43.63
CA SER A 330 -21.30 0.34 -43.09
C SER A 330 -20.12 0.68 -42.17
N ARG A 331 -19.31 1.69 -42.50
CA ARG A 331 -18.27 2.22 -41.59
C ARG A 331 -18.85 2.75 -40.28
N LEU A 332 -19.97 3.47 -40.32
CA LEU A 332 -20.61 4.04 -39.14
C LEU A 332 -21.25 2.95 -38.25
N ASN A 333 -21.77 1.87 -38.86
CA ASN A 333 -22.19 0.68 -38.13
C ASN A 333 -21.01 0.00 -37.41
N LEU A 334 -19.83 -0.07 -38.03
CA LEU A 334 -18.62 -0.56 -37.35
C LEU A 334 -18.17 0.39 -36.23
N ALA A 335 -18.34 1.70 -36.39
CA ALA A 335 -18.04 2.65 -35.32
C ALA A 335 -18.97 2.47 -34.09
N SER A 336 -20.20 1.97 -34.29
CA SER A 336 -21.10 1.62 -33.19
C SER A 336 -20.53 0.51 -32.31
N THR A 337 -19.91 -0.52 -32.90
CA THR A 337 -19.27 -1.60 -32.11
C THR A 337 -18.03 -1.09 -31.37
N ASP A 338 -17.28 -0.15 -31.95
CA ASP A 338 -16.19 0.54 -31.27
C ASP A 338 -16.70 1.40 -30.09
N LEU A 339 -17.85 2.07 -30.22
CA LEU A 339 -18.51 2.83 -29.15
C LEU A 339 -18.99 1.93 -28.01
N GLU A 340 -19.57 0.77 -28.32
CA GLU A 340 -19.93 -0.24 -27.30
C GLU A 340 -18.68 -0.74 -26.56
N ALA A 341 -17.60 -1.03 -27.29
CA ALA A 341 -16.32 -1.42 -26.69
C ALA A 341 -15.67 -0.31 -25.84
N LEU A 342 -15.88 0.97 -26.21
CA LEU A 342 -15.51 2.12 -25.40
C LEU A 342 -16.35 2.17 -24.12
N GLY A 343 -17.67 1.95 -24.22
CA GLY A 343 -18.59 1.87 -23.09
C GLY A 343 -18.16 0.82 -22.06
N ILE A 344 -17.80 -0.39 -22.51
CA ILE A 344 -17.27 -1.46 -21.65
C ILE A 344 -16.00 -1.00 -20.92
N THR A 345 -15.07 -0.34 -21.63
CA THR A 345 -13.82 0.15 -21.03
C THR A 345 -14.08 1.28 -20.03
N ASN A 346 -15.06 2.14 -20.31
CA ASN A 346 -15.50 3.20 -19.42
C ASN A 346 -16.16 2.65 -18.14
N ASP A 347 -17.00 1.61 -18.25
CA ASP A 347 -17.60 0.92 -17.09
C ASP A 347 -16.53 0.24 -16.23
N GLN A 348 -15.50 -0.35 -16.84
CA GLN A 348 -14.36 -0.93 -16.10
C GLN A 348 -13.57 0.13 -15.31
N LEU A 349 -13.56 1.39 -15.77
CA LEU A 349 -12.93 2.50 -15.05
C LEU A 349 -13.83 3.06 -13.92
N ARG A 350 -15.15 2.77 -13.94
CA ARG A 350 -16.15 3.32 -13.01
C ARG A 350 -15.85 3.04 -11.55
N GLU A 351 -15.40 1.83 -11.25
CA GLU A 351 -15.15 1.38 -9.88
C GLU A 351 -13.86 1.96 -9.30
N CYS A 352 -13.02 2.59 -10.12
CA CYS A 352 -11.63 2.89 -9.77
C CYS A 352 -11.32 4.39 -9.69
N LEU A 353 -12.15 5.24 -10.30
CA LEU A 353 -11.86 6.66 -10.49
C LEU A 353 -12.66 7.58 -9.57
N SER A 354 -12.18 8.81 -9.42
CA SER A 354 -12.93 9.86 -8.73
C SER A 354 -14.28 10.15 -9.43
N PRO A 355 -15.33 10.55 -8.68
CA PRO A 355 -16.62 10.90 -9.27
C PRO A 355 -16.53 12.00 -10.34
N THR A 356 -15.59 12.92 -10.18
CA THR A 356 -15.36 14.02 -11.12
C THR A 356 -14.80 13.53 -12.46
N ASP A 357 -13.76 12.69 -12.42
CA ASP A 357 -13.17 12.12 -13.63
C ASP A 357 -14.17 11.19 -14.32
N MET A 358 -14.93 10.41 -13.54
CA MET A 358 -15.99 9.55 -14.06
C MET A 358 -17.09 10.33 -14.75
N LYS A 359 -17.53 11.46 -14.19
CA LYS A 359 -18.48 12.35 -14.85
C LYS A 359 -17.94 12.86 -16.19
N SER A 360 -16.66 13.25 -16.23
CA SER A 360 -16.03 13.73 -17.47
C SER A 360 -15.97 12.65 -18.55
N LEU A 361 -15.59 11.42 -18.19
CA LEU A 361 -15.54 10.29 -19.15
C LEU A 361 -16.94 9.94 -19.66
N ASN A 362 -17.94 9.84 -18.78
CA ASN A 362 -19.33 9.58 -19.16
C ASN A 362 -19.90 10.65 -20.10
N GLN A 363 -19.62 11.93 -19.81
CA GLN A 363 -20.03 13.03 -20.69
C GLN A 363 -19.37 12.90 -22.06
N HIS A 364 -18.10 12.53 -22.11
CA HIS A 364 -17.39 12.35 -23.36
C HIS A 364 -17.96 11.19 -24.21
N VAL A 365 -18.20 10.03 -23.60
CA VAL A 365 -18.83 8.89 -24.27
C VAL A 365 -20.23 9.25 -24.78
N SER A 366 -21.02 9.97 -23.98
CA SER A 366 -22.36 10.43 -24.39
C SER A 366 -22.31 11.37 -25.59
N LEU A 367 -21.32 12.26 -25.67
CA LEU A 367 -21.14 13.16 -26.81
C LEU A 367 -20.79 12.40 -28.09
N LEU A 368 -19.96 11.35 -27.98
CA LEU A 368 -19.62 10.50 -29.13
C LEU A 368 -20.85 9.73 -29.65
N TRP A 369 -21.70 9.22 -28.77
CA TRP A 369 -22.98 8.62 -29.16
C TRP A 369 -23.92 9.61 -29.84
N GLN A 370 -23.99 10.85 -29.35
CA GLN A 370 -24.77 11.89 -29.99
C GLN A 370 -24.25 12.21 -31.40
N GLN A 371 -22.94 12.38 -31.56
CA GLN A 371 -22.31 12.62 -32.86
C GLN A 371 -22.55 11.46 -33.85
N HIS A 372 -22.52 10.23 -33.38
CA HIS A 372 -22.86 9.05 -34.18
C HIS A 372 -24.31 9.13 -34.71
N GLY A 373 -25.27 9.40 -33.83
CA GLY A 373 -26.68 9.55 -34.21
C GLY A 373 -26.91 10.71 -35.19
N ASP A 374 -26.21 11.83 -35.00
CA ASP A 374 -26.29 12.98 -35.91
C ASP A 374 -25.76 12.61 -37.32
N LEU A 375 -24.63 11.89 -37.41
CA LEU A 375 -24.08 11.41 -38.68
C LEU A 375 -24.96 10.36 -39.35
N GLU A 376 -25.56 9.44 -38.59
CA GLU A 376 -26.52 8.47 -39.12
C GLU A 376 -27.73 9.17 -39.75
N HIS A 377 -28.26 10.19 -39.05
CA HIS A 377 -29.37 10.97 -39.55
C HIS A 377 -29.02 11.73 -40.83
N GLN A 378 -27.85 12.38 -40.87
CA GLN A 378 -27.36 13.08 -42.06
C GLN A 378 -27.20 12.15 -43.27
N LEU A 379 -26.61 10.96 -43.05
CA LEU A 379 -26.48 9.93 -44.10
C LEU A 379 -27.84 9.45 -44.60
N ALA A 380 -28.80 9.21 -43.70
CA ALA A 380 -30.15 8.78 -44.08
C ALA A 380 -30.89 9.84 -44.91
N LEU A 381 -30.77 11.12 -44.54
CA LEU A 381 -31.34 12.23 -45.31
C LEU A 381 -30.74 12.34 -46.70
N LEU A 382 -29.41 12.21 -46.83
CA LEU A 382 -28.74 12.24 -48.14
C LEU A 382 -29.15 11.06 -49.01
N ALA A 383 -29.13 9.86 -48.44
CA ALA A 383 -29.51 8.64 -49.16
C ALA A 383 -30.97 8.72 -49.65
N TYR A 384 -31.87 9.27 -48.84
CA TYR A 384 -33.26 9.52 -49.25
C TYR A 384 -33.35 10.52 -50.40
N ARG A 385 -32.67 11.67 -50.31
CA ARG A 385 -32.68 12.70 -51.37
C ARG A 385 -32.13 12.16 -52.70
N LEU A 386 -31.00 11.44 -52.66
CA LEU A 386 -30.41 10.84 -53.85
C LEU A 386 -31.25 9.68 -54.40
N GLY A 387 -31.84 8.87 -53.53
CA GLY A 387 -32.73 7.78 -53.91
C GLY A 387 -34.00 8.28 -54.63
N GLU A 388 -34.58 9.38 -54.17
CA GLU A 388 -35.70 10.03 -54.85
C GLU A 388 -35.31 10.51 -56.26
N ARG A 389 -34.13 11.12 -56.42
CA ARG A 389 -33.63 11.54 -57.74
C ARG A 389 -33.40 10.37 -58.69
N VAL A 390 -32.73 9.30 -58.22
CA VAL A 390 -32.48 8.10 -59.03
C VAL A 390 -33.80 7.40 -59.41
N GLY A 391 -34.79 7.41 -58.51
CA GLY A 391 -36.10 6.81 -58.74
C GLY A 391 -37.04 7.64 -59.62
N LEU A 392 -36.74 8.91 -59.86
CA LEU A 392 -37.63 9.86 -60.55
C LEU A 392 -37.98 9.40 -61.97
N ARG A 393 -36.97 8.98 -62.75
CA ARG A 393 -37.16 8.44 -64.11
C ARG A 393 -38.10 7.24 -64.13
N GLY A 394 -37.90 6.28 -63.22
CA GLY A 394 -38.77 5.09 -63.14
C GLY A 394 -40.20 5.40 -62.69
N LYS A 395 -40.38 6.41 -61.82
CA LYS A 395 -41.72 6.91 -61.43
C LYS A 395 -42.40 7.59 -62.62
N TRP A 396 -41.66 8.39 -63.37
CA TRP A 396 -42.13 9.06 -64.58
C TRP A 396 -42.54 8.05 -65.66
N GLU A 397 -41.68 7.08 -66.00
CA GLU A 397 -41.98 6.03 -67.00
C GLU A 397 -43.23 5.22 -66.62
N LYS A 398 -43.37 4.78 -65.36
CA LYS A 398 -44.57 4.05 -64.92
C LYS A 398 -45.84 4.89 -65.04
N ARG A 399 -45.74 6.19 -64.77
CA ARG A 399 -46.87 7.09 -64.84
C ARG A 399 -47.24 7.41 -66.29
N LEU A 400 -46.25 7.62 -67.15
CA LEU A 400 -46.41 7.77 -68.59
C LEU A 400 -47.06 6.54 -69.21
N SER A 401 -46.57 5.33 -68.91
CA SER A 401 -47.15 4.09 -69.44
C SER A 401 -48.62 3.92 -69.07
N ARG A 402 -49.01 4.21 -67.81
CA ARG A 402 -50.42 4.18 -67.40
C ARG A 402 -51.25 5.26 -68.10
N PHE A 403 -50.67 6.44 -68.32
CA PHE A 403 -51.32 7.52 -69.04
C PHE A 403 -51.56 7.16 -70.51
N LEU A 404 -50.57 6.54 -71.16
CA LEU A 404 -50.68 6.05 -72.55
C LEU A 404 -51.71 4.93 -72.68
N ILE A 405 -51.77 3.97 -71.74
CA ILE A 405 -52.82 2.94 -71.73
C ILE A 405 -54.20 3.60 -71.63
N TRP A 406 -54.38 4.54 -70.72
CA TRP A 406 -55.64 5.28 -70.60
C TRP A 406 -56.01 6.03 -71.89
N LEU A 407 -55.04 6.69 -72.53
CA LEU A 407 -55.26 7.38 -73.81
C LEU A 407 -55.76 6.41 -74.88
N THR A 408 -55.10 5.26 -75.05
CA THR A 408 -55.50 4.23 -76.02
C THR A 408 -56.88 3.67 -75.70
N ASP A 409 -57.18 3.38 -74.43
CA ASP A 409 -58.49 2.89 -74.02
C ASP A 409 -59.59 3.94 -74.25
N ALA A 410 -59.30 5.22 -73.99
CA ALA A 410 -60.22 6.33 -74.25
C ALA A 410 -60.47 6.52 -75.75
N GLU A 411 -59.42 6.42 -76.56
CA GLU A 411 -59.52 6.45 -78.02
C GLU A 411 -60.38 5.29 -78.52
N ILE A 412 -60.13 4.05 -78.08
CA ILE A 412 -60.95 2.89 -78.43
C ILE A 412 -62.41 3.10 -78.00
N ARG A 413 -62.67 3.62 -76.78
CA ARG A 413 -64.05 3.91 -76.33
C ARG A 413 -64.77 4.88 -77.26
N VAL A 414 -64.13 6.01 -77.59
CA VAL A 414 -64.66 7.01 -78.53
C VAL A 414 -64.98 6.38 -79.90
N HIS A 415 -64.11 5.50 -80.41
CA HIS A 415 -64.31 4.83 -81.69
C HIS A 415 -65.30 3.66 -81.64
N SER A 416 -65.54 3.08 -80.46
CA SER A 416 -66.42 1.91 -80.25
C SER A 416 -67.87 2.27 -79.91
N CYS A 417 -68.20 3.56 -79.81
CA CYS A 417 -69.53 4.06 -79.50
C CYS A 417 -70.56 3.92 -80.64
N ASP A 418 -70.49 2.81 -81.38
CA ASP A 418 -71.27 2.57 -82.59
C ASP A 418 -72.35 1.49 -82.41
N SER A 419 -72.73 1.13 -81.17
CA SER A 419 -73.72 0.06 -80.97
C SER A 419 -74.64 0.23 -79.76
N GLY A 420 -75.87 0.74 -80.01
CA GLY A 420 -77.07 0.25 -79.34
C GLY A 420 -78.02 1.29 -78.73
N LEU A 421 -79.16 1.51 -79.40
CA LEU A 421 -80.49 1.84 -78.82
C LEU A 421 -80.60 3.01 -77.81
N GLU A 422 -79.82 4.08 -77.95
CA GLU A 422 -80.09 5.39 -77.31
C GLU A 422 -80.25 6.48 -78.40
N GLU A 423 -81.01 7.55 -78.11
CA GLU A 423 -81.08 8.72 -78.99
C GLU A 423 -79.67 9.31 -79.17
N PRO A 424 -79.23 9.58 -80.41
CA PRO A 424 -77.84 9.94 -80.71
C PRO A 424 -77.36 11.21 -79.99
N GLU A 425 -78.27 12.14 -79.69
CA GLU A 425 -77.94 13.37 -78.96
C GLU A 425 -77.67 13.13 -77.46
N ASP A 426 -78.34 12.16 -76.84
CA ASP A 426 -78.17 11.84 -75.42
C ASP A 426 -76.93 10.96 -75.19
N ALA A 427 -76.65 10.04 -76.12
CA ALA A 427 -75.41 9.27 -76.15
C ALA A 427 -74.18 10.18 -76.30
N LEU A 428 -74.25 11.18 -77.18
CA LEU A 428 -73.19 12.18 -77.36
C LEU A 428 -72.98 13.02 -76.10
N LYS A 429 -74.04 13.58 -75.50
CA LYS A 429 -73.92 14.40 -74.28
C LYS A 429 -73.35 13.61 -73.11
N ARG A 430 -73.72 12.33 -72.97
CA ARG A 430 -73.18 11.45 -71.93
C ARG A 430 -71.70 11.17 -72.17
N LEU A 431 -71.32 10.80 -73.39
CA LEU A 431 -69.92 10.59 -73.76
C LEU A 431 -69.06 11.84 -73.55
N GLU A 432 -69.54 13.00 -74.00
CA GLU A 432 -68.86 14.29 -73.83
C GLU A 432 -68.69 14.66 -72.36
N GLY A 433 -69.71 14.41 -71.53
CA GLY A 433 -69.66 14.66 -70.09
C GLY A 433 -68.72 13.73 -69.34
N GLU A 434 -68.75 12.43 -69.67
CA GLU A 434 -67.85 11.41 -69.11
C GLU A 434 -66.38 11.67 -69.52
N LEU A 435 -66.14 11.97 -70.80
CA LEU A 435 -64.81 12.35 -71.29
C LEU A 435 -64.32 13.65 -70.67
N HIS A 436 -65.16 14.68 -70.54
CA HIS A 436 -64.75 15.93 -69.88
C HIS A 436 -64.40 15.70 -68.42
N ALA A 437 -65.17 14.89 -67.70
CA ALA A 437 -64.87 14.56 -66.31
C ALA A 437 -63.56 13.76 -66.18
N GLU A 438 -63.33 12.80 -67.08
CA GLU A 438 -62.07 12.04 -67.12
C GLU A 438 -60.87 12.92 -67.49
N MET A 439 -61.00 13.79 -68.51
CA MET A 439 -59.95 14.72 -68.92
C MET A 439 -59.59 15.69 -67.79
N ALA A 440 -60.57 16.19 -67.05
CA ALA A 440 -60.33 17.07 -65.90
C ALA A 440 -59.50 16.38 -64.80
N ILE A 441 -59.72 15.08 -64.57
CA ILE A 441 -58.94 14.28 -63.60
C ILE A 441 -57.53 14.01 -64.14
N LYS A 442 -57.40 13.80 -65.45
CA LYS A 442 -56.13 13.45 -66.13
C LYS A 442 -55.22 14.65 -66.40
N GLN A 443 -55.75 15.87 -66.42
CA GLN A 443 -54.96 17.09 -66.61
C GLN A 443 -53.82 17.20 -65.60
N ARG A 444 -54.10 16.98 -64.31
CA ARG A 444 -53.08 17.04 -63.24
C ARG A 444 -51.98 15.99 -63.41
N GLU A 445 -52.31 14.85 -64.01
CA GLU A 445 -51.32 13.81 -64.30
C GLU A 445 -50.44 14.20 -65.49
N LEU A 446 -51.02 14.83 -66.51
CA LEU A 446 -50.30 15.38 -67.65
C LEU A 446 -49.38 16.54 -67.26
N ASP A 447 -49.86 17.49 -66.45
CA ASP A 447 -49.05 18.61 -65.95
C ASP A 447 -47.81 18.11 -65.20
N TRP A 448 -47.99 17.11 -64.33
CA TRP A 448 -46.87 16.47 -63.62
C TRP A 448 -45.90 15.74 -64.56
N LEU A 449 -46.42 15.05 -65.59
CA LEU A 449 -45.57 14.37 -66.58
C LEU A 449 -44.75 15.34 -67.42
N GLN A 450 -45.29 16.52 -67.72
CA GLN A 450 -44.60 17.59 -68.43
C GLN A 450 -43.52 18.21 -67.55
N GLU A 451 -43.87 18.64 -66.33
CA GLU A 451 -42.93 19.27 -65.39
C GLU A 451 -41.74 18.36 -65.06
N ILE A 452 -42.00 17.09 -64.71
CA ILE A 452 -40.93 16.13 -64.43
C ILE A 452 -40.22 15.65 -65.70
N GLY A 453 -40.91 15.67 -66.85
CA GLY A 453 -40.31 15.38 -68.14
C GLY A 453 -39.25 16.42 -68.51
N GLU A 454 -39.56 17.70 -68.32
CA GLU A 454 -38.63 18.82 -68.51
C GLU A 454 -37.46 18.73 -67.52
N GLU A 455 -37.72 18.46 -66.23
CA GLU A 455 -36.65 18.26 -65.23
C GLU A 455 -35.70 17.10 -65.62
N LEU A 456 -36.24 16.00 -66.15
CA LEU A 456 -35.43 14.87 -66.61
C LEU A 456 -34.62 15.21 -67.87
N ILE A 457 -35.17 16.02 -68.79
CA ILE A 457 -34.47 16.47 -70.00
C ILE A 457 -33.31 17.39 -69.63
N ASP A 458 -33.53 18.37 -68.74
CA ASP A 458 -32.51 19.28 -68.25
C ASP A 458 -31.33 18.55 -67.60
N VAL A 459 -31.61 17.44 -66.90
CA VAL A 459 -30.58 16.57 -66.29
C VAL A 459 -29.81 15.75 -67.33
N THR A 460 -30.41 15.45 -68.49
CA THR A 460 -29.76 14.71 -69.59
C THR A 460 -29.02 15.61 -70.58
N GLU A 461 -29.47 16.85 -70.82
CA GLU A 461 -28.76 17.79 -71.71
C GLU A 461 -27.42 18.26 -71.12
N GLY A 462 -27.26 18.16 -69.79
CA GLY A 462 -25.97 18.29 -69.12
C GLY A 462 -25.00 17.12 -69.36
N GLU A 463 -25.42 16.02 -70.01
CA GLU A 463 -24.56 14.87 -70.38
C GLU A 463 -23.87 15.03 -71.75
N GLU A 464 -24.28 16.01 -72.58
CA GLU A 464 -23.73 16.25 -73.93
C GLU A 464 -22.73 17.43 -74.05
N GLN A 465 -22.39 18.09 -72.94
CA GLN A 465 -21.30 19.08 -72.84
C GLN A 465 -20.14 18.53 -72.02
#